data_AF-A0A7H4LWW6-F1
#
_entry.id   AF-A0A7H4LWW6-F1
#
_cell.length_a   1.000
_cell.length_b   1.000
_cell.length_c   1.000
_cell.angle_alpha   90.00
_cell.angle_beta   90.00
_cell.angle_gamma   90.00
#
_symmetry.space_group_name_H-M   'P 1'
#
loop_
_entity.id
_entity.type
_entity.pdbx_description
1 polymer ?
#
loop_
_entity_poly.entity_id
_entity_poly.type
_entity_poly.pdbx_seq_one_letter_code
_entity_poly.pdbx_strand_id
1 'polypeptide(L)'
;MVDKAIKLLQSKQDKFTTSLVYLSDHGESLGEDGVYLHGLPWSIAPDTQKHVPMLLWLSADYQQRYGVSSQCLQQKAKTQAYSQDNLFSTLLGLLGVSTREYQATDDILTPCREAGDENFSH
;
A
#
# COMPACT_ATOMS: atom_id res chain seq x y z
N MET A 1 -11.77 12.84 -0.56
CA MET A 1 -11.75 12.11 -1.85
C MET A 1 -11.69 10.61 -1.61
N VAL A 2 -10.69 10.13 -0.86
CA VAL A 2 -10.47 8.70 -0.51
C VAL A 2 -11.71 8.03 0.10
N ASP A 3 -12.39 8.64 1.07
CA ASP A 3 -13.65 8.11 1.65
C ASP A 3 -14.74 7.84 0.60
N LYS A 4 -14.91 8.76 -0.37
CA LYS A 4 -15.91 8.58 -1.44
C LYS A 4 -15.53 7.41 -2.35
N ALA A 5 -14.24 7.20 -2.61
CA ALA A 5 -13.76 6.05 -3.37
C ALA A 5 -14.00 4.74 -2.62
N ILE A 6 -13.72 4.69 -1.32
CA ILE A 6 -14.02 3.52 -0.48
C ILE A 6 -15.52 3.22 -0.48
N LYS A 7 -16.39 4.22 -0.27
CA LYS A 7 -17.85 4.04 -0.33
C LYS A 7 -18.33 3.53 -1.68
N LEU A 8 -17.74 4.01 -2.77
CA LEU A 8 -18.03 3.51 -4.10
C LEU A 8 -17.65 2.04 -4.22
N LEU A 9 -16.44 1.64 -3.80
CA LEU A 9 -15.99 0.25 -3.83
C LEU A 9 -16.84 -0.67 -2.94
N GLN A 10 -17.24 -0.20 -1.76
CA GLN A 10 -18.16 -0.90 -0.86
C GLN A 10 -19.51 -1.17 -1.53
N SER A 11 -20.04 -0.21 -2.28
CA SER A 11 -21.31 -0.36 -3.02
C SER A 11 -21.27 -1.39 -4.15
N LYS A 12 -20.09 -1.92 -4.47
CA LYS A 12 -19.83 -2.88 -5.56
C LYS A 12 -19.40 -4.26 -5.06
N GLN A 13 -19.34 -4.45 -3.74
CA GLN A 13 -18.88 -5.71 -3.13
C GLN A 13 -19.83 -6.90 -3.36
N ASP A 14 -21.05 -6.66 -3.84
CA ASP A 14 -21.98 -7.72 -4.26
C ASP A 14 -21.53 -8.42 -5.56
N LYS A 15 -20.68 -7.77 -6.35
CA LYS A 15 -20.25 -8.25 -7.68
C LYS A 15 -18.75 -8.38 -7.84
N PHE A 16 -17.97 -7.61 -7.07
CA PHE A 16 -16.53 -7.51 -7.25
C PHE A 16 -15.79 -7.66 -5.92
N THR A 17 -14.67 -8.39 -5.97
CA THR A 17 -13.64 -8.35 -4.94
C THR A 17 -12.87 -7.03 -5.08
N THR A 18 -13.04 -6.10 -4.14
CA THR A 18 -12.52 -4.73 -4.24
C THR A 18 -11.39 -4.42 -3.26
N SER A 19 -10.48 -3.55 -3.71
CA SER A 19 -9.37 -2.99 -2.92
C SER A 19 -9.06 -1.57 -3.37
N LEU A 20 -8.43 -0.77 -2.51
CA LEU A 20 -7.95 0.57 -2.80
C LEU A 20 -6.52 0.73 -2.29
N VAL A 21 -5.65 1.25 -3.14
CA VAL A 21 -4.32 1.76 -2.77
C VAL A 21 -4.31 3.26 -3.02
N TYR A 22 -3.96 4.02 -2.00
CA TYR A 22 -3.65 5.45 -2.09
C TYR A 22 -2.23 5.67 -1.58
N LEU A 23 -1.44 6.45 -2.33
CA LEU A 23 -0.06 6.80 -1.99
C LEU A 23 0.21 8.19 -2.55
N SER A 24 0.74 9.09 -1.72
CA SER A 24 1.25 10.38 -2.23
C SER A 24 2.57 10.15 -2.97
N ASP A 25 2.80 10.92 -4.03
CA ASP A 25 4.05 10.96 -4.80
C ASP A 25 5.18 11.62 -4.01
N HIS A 26 4.88 12.70 -3.28
CA HIS A 26 5.79 13.33 -2.33
C HIS A 26 5.01 14.11 -1.25
N GLY A 27 5.74 14.67 -0.30
CA GLY A 27 5.21 15.60 0.70
C GLY A 27 5.39 17.06 0.28
N GLU A 28 5.20 18.00 1.21
CA GLU A 28 5.22 19.44 0.96
C GLU A 28 5.82 20.17 2.18
N SER A 29 6.70 21.13 1.94
CA SER A 29 7.12 22.09 2.96
C SER A 29 6.19 23.31 2.98
N LEU A 30 5.82 23.75 4.18
CA LEU A 30 4.83 24.81 4.41
C LEU A 30 5.43 26.05 5.09
N GLY A 31 6.76 26.17 5.08
CA GLY A 31 7.51 27.31 5.64
C GLY A 31 8.47 26.92 6.75
N GLU A 32 8.63 25.63 7.06
CA GLU A 32 9.61 25.14 8.03
C GLU A 32 11.02 25.56 7.59
N ASP A 33 11.77 26.21 8.49
CA ASP A 33 13.11 26.72 8.21
C ASP A 33 13.21 27.60 6.95
N GLY A 34 12.11 28.28 6.59
CA GLY A 34 12.02 29.12 5.39
C GLY A 34 11.87 28.35 4.08
N VAL A 35 11.71 27.02 4.14
CA VAL A 35 11.48 26.17 2.98
C VAL A 35 9.99 26.09 2.67
N TYR A 36 9.63 26.32 1.40
CA TYR A 36 8.27 26.20 0.89
C TYR A 36 8.25 25.24 -0.29
N LEU A 37 7.05 24.73 -0.57
CA LEU A 37 6.78 23.83 -1.68
C LEU A 37 7.54 22.50 -1.58
N HIS A 38 7.84 21.88 -2.71
CA HIS A 38 8.55 20.62 -2.85
C HIS A 38 9.63 20.71 -3.93
N GLY A 39 10.41 19.64 -4.09
CA GLY A 39 11.40 19.51 -5.17
C GLY A 39 12.83 19.81 -4.74
N LEU A 40 13.12 19.82 -3.43
CA LEU A 40 14.49 19.84 -2.97
C LEU A 40 15.22 18.55 -3.38
N PRO A 41 16.53 18.60 -3.71
CA PRO A 41 17.31 17.41 -3.95
C PRO A 41 17.19 16.42 -2.79
N TRP A 42 16.93 15.14 -3.08
CA TRP A 42 16.58 14.12 -2.08
C TRP A 42 17.54 14.08 -0.87
N SER A 43 18.85 14.23 -1.10
CA SER A 43 19.89 14.18 -0.07
C SER A 43 19.79 15.31 0.97
N ILE A 44 19.12 16.42 0.65
CA ILE A 44 18.94 17.57 1.54
C ILE A 44 17.46 17.89 1.81
N ALA A 45 16.53 17.17 1.17
CA ALA A 45 15.11 17.40 1.35
C ALA A 45 14.68 17.07 2.80
N PRO A 46 13.88 17.92 3.44
CA PRO A 46 13.36 17.65 4.77
C PRO A 46 12.36 16.51 4.75
N ASP A 47 12.09 15.92 5.91
CA ASP A 47 11.13 14.82 6.04
C ASP A 47 9.71 15.24 5.63
N THR A 48 9.35 16.52 5.73
CA THR A 48 8.08 17.05 5.23
C THR A 48 7.88 16.83 3.73
N GLN A 49 8.95 16.72 2.93
CA GLN A 49 8.88 16.41 1.49
C GLN A 49 9.00 14.91 1.17
N LYS A 50 9.49 14.08 2.11
CA LYS A 50 9.82 12.66 1.86
C LYS A 50 8.86 11.68 2.56
N HIS A 51 8.34 12.05 3.72
CA HIS A 51 7.45 11.20 4.51
C HIS A 51 6.00 11.41 4.05
N VAL A 52 5.45 10.40 3.38
CA VAL A 52 4.16 10.49 2.69
C VAL A 52 3.12 9.53 3.25
N PRO A 53 1.82 9.88 3.13
CA PRO A 53 0.76 8.96 3.49
C PRO A 53 0.61 7.85 2.46
N MET A 54 0.42 6.63 2.96
CA MET A 54 -0.09 5.48 2.21
C MET A 54 -1.32 4.92 2.92
N LEU A 55 -2.35 4.57 2.17
CA LEU A 55 -3.53 3.85 2.65
C LEU A 55 -3.78 2.63 1.77
N LEU A 56 -3.87 1.48 2.42
CA LEU A 56 -4.36 0.25 1.82
C LEU A 56 -5.71 -0.12 2.46
N TRP A 57 -6.75 -0.24 1.65
CA TRP A 57 -8.05 -0.73 2.07
C TRP A 57 -8.40 -1.98 1.27
N LEU A 58 -8.78 -3.04 1.97
CA LEU A 58 -9.19 -4.32 1.39
C LEU A 58 -10.62 -4.61 1.84
N SER A 59 -11.49 -4.99 0.91
CA SER A 59 -12.84 -5.46 1.28
C SER A 59 -12.75 -6.72 2.14
N ALA A 60 -13.82 -7.02 2.89
CA ALA A 60 -13.88 -8.26 3.68
C ALA A 60 -13.75 -9.51 2.78
N ASP A 61 -14.38 -9.48 1.60
CA ASP A 61 -14.25 -10.53 0.58
C ASP A 61 -12.80 -10.68 0.10
N TYR A 62 -12.09 -9.56 -0.15
CA TYR A 62 -10.68 -9.62 -0.54
C TYR A 62 -9.84 -10.31 0.53
N GLN A 63 -10.00 -9.91 1.79
CA GLN A 63 -9.25 -10.48 2.92
C GLN A 63 -9.50 -11.98 3.07
N GLN A 64 -10.77 -12.40 2.96
CA GLN A 64 -11.13 -13.82 3.04
C GLN A 64 -10.61 -14.62 1.85
N ARG A 65 -10.75 -14.10 0.62
CA ARG A 65 -10.41 -14.81 -0.61
C ARG A 65 -8.91 -15.03 -0.79
N TYR A 66 -8.09 -14.07 -0.35
CA TYR A 66 -6.63 -14.11 -0.50
C TYR A 66 -5.90 -14.31 0.84
N GLY A 67 -6.61 -14.76 1.88
CA GLY A 67 -6.04 -15.11 3.17
C GLY A 67 -5.26 -13.97 3.85
N VAL A 68 -5.68 -12.71 3.69
CA VAL A 68 -4.95 -11.55 4.22
C VAL A 68 -5.45 -11.17 5.60
N SER A 69 -4.59 -11.29 6.62
CA SER A 69 -4.90 -10.90 8.00
C SER A 69 -4.85 -9.38 8.20
N SER A 70 -6.02 -8.76 8.40
CA SER A 70 -6.12 -7.33 8.73
C SER A 70 -5.41 -6.98 10.05
N GLN A 71 -5.45 -7.87 11.05
CA GLN A 71 -4.74 -7.63 12.30
C GLN A 71 -3.21 -7.60 12.09
N CYS A 72 -2.67 -8.52 11.28
CA CYS A 72 -1.26 -8.49 10.90
C CYS A 72 -0.90 -7.19 10.16
N LEU A 73 -1.70 -6.80 9.15
CA LEU A 73 -1.45 -5.58 8.39
C LEU A 73 -1.44 -4.33 9.28
N GLN A 74 -2.41 -4.22 10.19
CA GLN A 74 -2.45 -3.10 11.14
C GLN A 74 -1.23 -3.08 12.06
N GLN A 75 -0.75 -4.24 12.50
CA GLN A 75 0.45 -4.33 13.33
C GLN A 75 1.71 -3.94 12.55
N LYS A 76 1.85 -4.44 11.31
CA LYS A 76 2.97 -4.11 10.42
C LYS A 76 2.98 -2.63 10.07
N ALA A 77 1.84 -2.03 9.76
CA ALA A 77 1.70 -0.61 9.47
C ALA A 77 2.15 0.29 10.64
N LYS A 78 2.05 -0.19 11.88
CA LYS A 78 2.52 0.54 13.08
C LYS A 78 4.00 0.35 13.41
N THR A 79 4.62 -0.72 12.91
CA THR A 79 5.93 -1.18 13.41
C THR A 79 7.00 -1.29 12.35
N GLN A 80 6.65 -1.20 11.08
CA GLN A 80 7.58 -1.29 9.96
C GLN A 80 7.66 0.04 9.23
N ALA A 81 8.81 0.29 8.61
CA ALA A 81 8.99 1.38 7.66
C ALA A 81 8.83 0.83 6.23
N TYR A 82 8.20 1.62 5.37
CA TYR A 82 8.00 1.32 3.96
C TYR A 82 8.37 2.53 3.12
N SER A 83 8.67 2.31 1.85
CA SER A 83 8.89 3.35 0.84
C SER A 83 8.02 3.09 -0.39
N GLN A 84 8.11 3.95 -1.39
CA GLN A 84 7.48 3.71 -2.69
C GLN A 84 8.07 2.50 -3.42
N ASP A 85 9.25 1.99 -3.02
CA ASP A 85 9.86 0.78 -3.59
C ASP A 85 8.97 -0.44 -3.39
N ASN A 86 8.19 -0.47 -2.30
CA ASN A 86 7.24 -1.54 -2.00
C ASN A 86 6.01 -1.55 -2.93
N LEU A 87 5.70 -0.44 -3.61
CA LEU A 87 4.45 -0.29 -4.36
C LEU A 87 4.35 -1.31 -5.51
N PHE A 88 5.45 -1.54 -6.22
CA PHE A 88 5.45 -2.38 -7.42
C PHE A 88 5.05 -3.83 -7.11
N SER A 89 5.80 -4.50 -6.23
CA SER A 89 5.50 -5.88 -5.83
C SER A 89 4.17 -5.98 -5.10
N THR A 90 3.80 -4.98 -4.29
CA THR A 90 2.48 -4.95 -3.63
C THR A 90 1.34 -4.91 -4.64
N LEU A 91 1.43 -4.15 -5.73
CA LEU A 91 0.40 -4.13 -6.78
C LEU A 91 0.33 -5.45 -7.57
N LEU A 92 1.47 -6.05 -7.89
CA LEU A 92 1.51 -7.37 -8.53
C LEU A 92 0.87 -8.44 -7.63
N GLY A 93 1.24 -8.44 -6.34
CA GLY A 93 0.66 -9.32 -5.33
C GLY A 93 -0.84 -9.10 -5.18
N LEU A 94 -1.29 -7.84 -5.13
CA LEU A 94 -2.71 -7.47 -5.01
C LEU A 94 -3.56 -7.99 -6.18
N LEU A 95 -2.99 -8.00 -7.39
CA LEU A 95 -3.67 -8.37 -8.63
C LEU A 95 -3.49 -9.84 -9.01
N GLY A 96 -2.69 -10.61 -8.27
CA GLY A 96 -2.43 -12.02 -8.58
C GLY A 96 -1.58 -12.25 -9.82
N VAL A 97 -0.67 -11.33 -10.13
CA VAL A 97 0.20 -11.45 -11.31
C VAL A 97 1.39 -12.33 -10.98
N SER A 98 1.55 -13.45 -11.71
CA SER A 98 2.77 -14.25 -11.71
C SER A 98 3.75 -13.70 -12.75
N THR A 99 4.93 -13.29 -12.30
CA THR A 99 6.01 -12.77 -13.13
C THR A 99 7.34 -12.85 -12.38
N ARG A 100 8.45 -13.02 -13.11
CA ARG A 100 9.80 -13.01 -12.54
C ARG A 100 10.19 -11.67 -11.89
N GLU A 101 9.49 -10.59 -12.23
CA GLU A 101 9.75 -9.26 -11.68
C GLU A 101 9.13 -9.07 -10.29
N TYR A 102 8.25 -9.99 -9.86
CA TYR A 102 7.65 -9.96 -8.53
C TYR A 102 8.68 -10.32 -7.46
N GLN A 103 8.83 -9.45 -6.46
CA GLN A 103 9.69 -9.69 -5.31
C GLN A 103 8.86 -9.74 -4.03
N ALA A 104 8.67 -10.95 -3.48
CA ALA A 104 7.84 -11.17 -2.30
C ALA A 104 8.33 -10.40 -1.05
N THR A 105 9.62 -10.08 -0.99
CA THR A 105 10.21 -9.24 0.08
C THR A 105 9.75 -7.79 0.04
N ASP A 106 9.32 -7.31 -1.13
CA ASP A 106 8.88 -5.92 -1.33
C ASP A 106 7.35 -5.80 -1.28
N ASP A 107 6.61 -6.91 -1.30
CA ASP A 107 5.15 -6.93 -1.15
C ASP A 107 4.74 -6.81 0.32
N ILE A 108 4.04 -5.72 0.64
CA ILE A 108 3.53 -5.42 1.99
C ILE A 108 2.52 -6.46 2.48
N LEU A 109 1.83 -7.15 1.57
CA LEU A 109 0.83 -8.16 1.91
C LEU A 109 1.44 -9.52 2.26
N THR A 110 2.56 -9.86 1.66
CA THR A 110 3.18 -11.19 1.78
C THR A 110 3.34 -11.65 3.24
N PRO A 111 3.87 -10.84 4.18
CA PRO A 111 4.03 -11.27 5.58
C PRO A 111 2.71 -11.51 6.33
N CYS A 112 1.59 -11.07 5.76
CA CYS A 112 0.26 -11.13 6.37
C CYS A 112 -0.71 -12.03 5.61
N ARG A 113 -0.24 -12.77 4.61
CA ARG A 113 -0.99 -13.85 3.97
C ARG A 113 -0.85 -15.13 4.77
N GLU A 114 -1.95 -15.86 4.95
CA GLU A 114 -1.92 -17.20 5.54
C GLU A 114 -1.12 -18.15 4.64
N ALA A 115 -0.33 -19.03 5.25
CA ALA A 115 0.40 -20.08 4.55
C ALA A 115 -0.60 -21.14 4.04
N GLY A 116 -1.24 -20.85 2.90
CA GLY A 116 -2.26 -21.71 2.30
C GLY A 116 -2.49 -21.49 0.80
N ASP A 117 -2.03 -20.38 0.23
CA ASP A 117 -2.13 -20.13 -1.22
C ASP A 117 -0.85 -20.58 -1.94
N GLU A 118 -0.77 -21.87 -2.27
CA GLU A 118 0.24 -22.42 -3.19
C GLU A 118 0.20 -21.76 -4.59
N ASN A 119 -0.84 -20.97 -4.90
CA ASN A 119 -0.97 -20.22 -6.15
C ASN A 119 0.00 -19.03 -6.31
N PHE A 120 0.75 -18.66 -5.27
CA PHE A 120 1.80 -17.63 -5.34
C PHE A 120 3.23 -18.18 -5.12
N SER A 121 3.39 -19.50 -5.07
CA SER A 121 4.66 -20.16 -4.71
C SER A 121 5.51 -20.63 -5.92
N HIS A 122 5.31 -20.06 -7.11
CA HIS A 122 6.04 -20.42 -8.33
C HIS A 122 6.47 -19.20 -9.15
#